data_AF-A0A896ZAQ9-F1
#
_entry.id   AF-A0A896ZAQ9-F1
#
_cell.length_a   1.000
_cell.length_b   1.000
_cell.length_c   1.000
_cell.angle_alpha   90.00
_cell.angle_beta   90.00
_cell.angle_gamma   90.00
#
_symmetry.space_group_name_H-M   'P 1'
#
loop_
_entity.id
_entity.type
_entity.pdbx_description
1 polymer ?
#
loop_
_entity_poly.entity_id
_entity_poly.type
_entity_poly.pdbx_seq_one_letter_code
_entity_poly.pdbx_strand_id
1 'polypeptide(L)' 'MSEQELDALLYGSASTVPVVLTESTVMPKLPVVKKRPRRPNADQLRIS' A
#
# COMPACT_ATOMS: atom_id res chain seq x y z
N MET A 1 -23.61 -3.75 -34.53
CA MET A 1 -22.97 -3.95 -33.22
C MET A 1 -22.25 -5.28 -33.24
N SER A 2 -21.06 -5.31 -33.83
CA SER A 2 -20.12 -6.44 -33.81
C SER A 2 -19.25 -6.41 -32.54
N GLU A 3 -18.59 -7.51 -32.21
CA GLU A 3 -17.65 -7.56 -31.06
C GLU A 3 -16.52 -6.53 -31.21
N GLN A 4 -16.03 -6.31 -32.43
CA GLN A 4 -15.00 -5.32 -32.74
C GLN A 4 -15.50 -3.88 -32.51
N GLU A 5 -16.76 -3.60 -32.81
CA GLU A 5 -17.38 -2.28 -32.53
C GLU A 5 -17.51 -2.06 -31.02
N LEU A 6 -17.82 -3.11 -30.25
CA LEU A 6 -17.89 -3.05 -28.79
C LEU A 6 -16.51 -2.83 -28.17
N ASP A 7 -15.49 -3.54 -28.65
CA ASP A 7 -14.10 -3.38 -28.22
C ASP A 7 -13.56 -1.98 -28.53
N ALA A 8 -13.89 -1.42 -29.69
CA ALA A 8 -13.51 -0.06 -30.06
C ALA A 8 -14.20 1.00 -29.18
N LEU A 9 -15.43 0.77 -28.73
CA LEU A 9 -16.09 1.68 -27.79
C LEU A 9 -15.48 1.58 -26.38
N LEU A 10 -15.14 0.36 -25.94
CA LEU A 10 -14.59 0.07 -24.62
C LEU A 10 -13.13 0.51 -24.46
N TYR A 11 -12.30 0.31 -25.50
CA TYR A 11 -10.85 0.60 -25.48
C TYR A 11 -10.43 1.75 -26.40
N GLY A 12 -11.21 2.06 -27.43
CA GLY A 12 -10.95 3.14 -28.39
C GLY A 12 -11.53 4.49 -27.98
N SER A 13 -12.25 4.56 -26.86
CA SER A 13 -12.46 5.82 -26.14
C SER A 13 -11.14 6.22 -25.49
N ALA A 14 -10.22 6.75 -26.31
CA ALA A 14 -8.99 7.36 -25.86
C ALA A 14 -9.37 8.56 -24.98
N SER A 15 -9.44 8.32 -23.69
CA SER A 15 -9.73 9.29 -22.66
C SER A 15 -8.91 10.57 -22.90
N THR A 16 -9.58 11.66 -23.25
CA THR A 16 -9.00 13.02 -23.24
C THR A 16 -8.68 13.48 -21.81
N VAL A 17 -9.11 12.71 -20.80
CA VAL A 17 -8.77 13.00 -19.40
C VAL A 17 -7.32 12.59 -19.19
N PRO A 18 -6.44 13.52 -18.81
CA PRO A 18 -5.06 13.19 -18.48
C PRO A 18 -5.07 12.18 -17.34
N VAL A 19 -4.47 11.02 -17.58
CA VAL A 19 -4.18 10.03 -16.55
C VAL A 19 -3.14 10.67 -15.62
N VAL A 20 -3.61 11.32 -14.56
CA VAL A 20 -2.74 11.70 -13.45
C VAL A 20 -2.37 10.39 -12.79
N LEU A 21 -1.21 9.86 -13.16
CA LEU A 21 -0.55 8.77 -12.45
C LEU A 21 -0.23 9.33 -11.06
N THR A 22 -1.14 9.12 -10.11
CA THR A 22 -0.90 9.43 -8.72
C THR A 22 0.31 8.60 -8.31
N GLU A 23 1.44 9.27 -8.13
CA GLU A 23 2.66 8.67 -7.63
C GLU A 23 2.28 7.86 -6.41
N SER A 24 2.38 6.54 -6.53
CA SER A 24 1.99 5.61 -5.49
C SER A 24 2.60 6.10 -4.19
N THR A 25 1.79 6.30 -3.15
CA THR A 25 2.28 6.64 -1.82
C THR A 25 3.19 5.50 -1.34
N VAL A 26 4.45 5.52 -1.73
CA VAL A 26 5.49 4.66 -1.20
C VAL A 26 5.69 5.16 0.21
N MET A 27 5.11 4.44 1.17
CA MET A 27 5.31 4.73 2.59
C MET A 27 6.83 4.82 2.82
N PRO A 28 7.36 6.00 3.21
CA PRO A 28 8.79 6.14 3.43
C PRO A 28 9.17 5.15 4.54
N LYS A 29 10.19 4.35 4.27
CA LYS A 29 10.68 3.34 5.21
C LYS A 29 11.30 4.06 6.39
N LEU A 30 10.47 4.38 7.39
CA LEU A 30 10.94 4.97 8.64
C LEU A 30 11.88 3.96 9.31
N PRO A 31 13.01 4.41 9.87
CA PRO A 31 13.91 3.51 10.57
C PRO A 31 13.15 2.87 11.73
N VAL A 32 12.96 1.55 11.66
CA VAL A 32 12.37 0.79 12.76
C VAL A 32 13.37 0.79 13.90
N VAL A 33 13.16 1.66 14.89
CA VAL A 33 13.94 1.67 16.12
C VAL A 33 13.65 0.38 16.87
N LYS A 34 14.53 -0.61 16.75
CA LYS A 34 14.45 -1.85 17.52
C LYS A 34 14.67 -1.51 19.00
N LYS A 35 13.59 -1.51 19.78
CA LYS A 35 13.69 -1.40 21.25
C LYS A 35 14.31 -2.68 21.79
N ARG A 36 15.30 -2.55 22.67
CA ARG A 36 15.86 -3.69 23.40
C ARG A 36 14.75 -4.32 24.26
N PRO A 37 14.66 -5.65 24.34
CA PRO A 37 13.80 -6.29 25.33
C PRO A 37 14.14 -5.76 26.72
N ARG A 38 13.14 -5.23 27.43
CA ARG A 38 13.32 -4.81 28.82
C ARG A 38 13.40 -6.08 29.67
N ARG A 39 14.39 -6.17 30.56
CA ARG A 39 14.38 -7.22 31.58
C ARG A 39 13.15 -7.01 32.46
N PRO A 40 12.37 -8.06 32.76
CA PRO A 40 11.33 -7.95 33.77
C PRO A 40 11.99 -7.61 35.12
N ASN A 41 11.35 -6.74 35.89
CA ASN A 41 11.82 -6.42 37.24
C ASN A 41 11.77 -7.71 38.08
N ALA A 42 12.74 -7.89 38.99
CA ALA A 42 12.83 -9.08 39.84
C ALA A 42 11.55 -9.35 40.67
N ASP A 43 10.74 -8.31 40.89
CA ASP A 43 9.45 -8.41 41.57
C ASP A 43 8.36 -9.10 40.73
N GLN A 44 8.47 -9.10 39.40
CA GLN A 44 7.52 -9.81 38.51
C GLN A 44 7.79 -11.31 38.42
N LEU A 45 8.99 -11.76 38.79
CA LEU A 45 9.40 -13.17 38.76
C LEU A 45 9.05 -13.94 40.04
N ARG A 46 8.50 -13.26 41.05
CA ARG A 46 8.17 -13.86 42.36
C ARG A 46 6.73 -14.32 42.49
N ILE A 47 5.90 -14.14 41.46
CA ILE A 47 4.44 -14.42 41.49
C ILE A 47 4.02 -15.45 40.42
N SER A 48 4.94 -16.31 39.98
CA SER A 48 4.67 -17.41 39.04
C SER A 48 4.96 -18.76 39.67
#